data_AF-A0A061HZX0-F1
#
_entry.id   AF-A0A061HZX0-F1
#
_cell.length_a   1.000
_cell.length_b   1.000
_cell.length_c   1.000
_cell.angle_alpha   90.00
_cell.angle_beta   90.00
_cell.angle_gamma   90.00
#
_symmetry.space_group_name_H-M   'P 1'
#
loop_
_entity.id
_entity.type
_entity.pdbx_description
1 polymer ?
#
loop_
_entity_poly.entity_id
_entity_poly.type
_entity_poly.pdbx_seq_one_letter_code
_entity_poly.pdbx_strand_id
1 'polypeptide(L)'
;MPILVTQFPAVVPVKNKSRFRPLPREPKYKTEKEFLEHARKAGLVIPPEKLERPIHLACTAGIFDPYVPPEGDARMSSLSKEGLTQRTDRFKKNVASQLAVRKIKEFDPNFKTKDFAEEAKDIFIEAHLCLNNSDHDRLHTLVTEHCFPDMVWDLKYKTVRWSFVESLEPAQVVHVRSSGLVNQSNLYGQVTVRLHTRQTLAIYDRFGRLMYGQEDVPKDVLEYVVFERHLVNPYGSWRMHAKIVPPWAPPKQPILKTLMIPGPQLNPWEEYEEIKGEAHKPQLA
;
A
#
# COMPACT_ATOMS: atom_id res chain seq x y z
N MET A 1 24.26 -52.37 56.47
CA MET A 1 23.77 -51.10 55.87
C MET A 1 24.97 -50.36 55.30
N PRO A 2 25.21 -50.37 53.98
CA PRO A 2 26.20 -49.48 53.38
C PRO A 2 25.56 -48.12 53.08
N ILE A 3 26.30 -47.05 53.38
CA ILE A 3 25.90 -45.67 53.20
C ILE A 3 25.93 -45.33 51.70
N LEU A 4 24.77 -44.95 51.16
CA LEU A 4 24.62 -44.44 49.80
C LEU A 4 25.30 -43.07 49.70
N VAL A 5 26.47 -43.03 49.08
CA VAL A 5 27.11 -41.77 48.67
C VAL A 5 26.41 -41.32 47.38
N THR A 6 25.59 -40.27 47.50
CA THR A 6 24.99 -39.55 46.37
C THR A 6 26.10 -38.97 45.48
N GLN A 7 26.24 -39.51 44.27
CA GLN A 7 27.09 -38.92 43.23
C GLN A 7 26.40 -37.67 42.67
N PHE A 8 27.03 -36.51 42.83
CA PHE A 8 26.62 -35.31 42.11
C PHE A 8 27.02 -35.44 40.64
N PRO A 9 26.13 -35.16 39.67
CA PRO A 9 26.50 -35.19 38.27
C PRO A 9 27.51 -34.07 37.99
N ALA A 10 28.67 -34.43 37.46
CA ALA A 10 29.67 -33.49 36.99
C ALA A 10 29.09 -32.71 35.79
N VAL A 11 28.68 -31.46 36.02
CA VAL A 11 28.30 -30.54 34.96
C VAL A 11 29.56 -30.11 34.23
N VAL A 12 29.80 -30.69 33.05
CA VAL A 12 30.87 -30.24 32.15
C VAL A 12 30.35 -29.03 31.37
N PRO A 13 30.93 -27.83 31.54
CA PRO A 13 30.52 -26.68 30.75
C PRO A 13 30.95 -26.91 29.29
N VAL A 14 29.97 -27.16 28.42
CA VAL A 14 30.18 -27.18 26.97
C VAL A 14 30.57 -25.76 26.57
N LYS A 15 31.81 -25.58 26.10
CA LYS A 15 32.27 -24.31 25.52
C LYS A 15 31.46 -24.02 24.27
N ASN A 16 30.39 -23.26 24.41
CA ASN A 16 29.66 -22.71 23.28
C ASN A 16 30.63 -21.76 22.56
N LYS A 17 31.09 -22.14 21.36
CA LYS A 17 31.87 -21.24 20.49
C LYS A 17 31.06 -19.96 20.32
N SER A 18 31.54 -18.86 20.91
CA SER A 18 31.03 -17.52 20.62
C SER A 18 31.10 -17.32 19.11
N ARG A 19 29.94 -17.29 18.46
CA ARG A 19 29.85 -16.89 17.05
C ARG A 19 30.07 -15.39 17.01
N PHE A 20 31.33 -14.97 16.92
CA PHE A 20 31.67 -13.61 16.57
C PHE A 20 31.10 -13.34 15.18
N ARG A 21 30.02 -12.56 15.12
CA ARG A 21 29.56 -11.96 13.87
C ARG A 21 30.25 -10.60 13.77
N PRO A 22 31.20 -10.40 12.83
CA PRO A 22 31.72 -9.06 12.59
C PRO A 22 30.55 -8.14 12.25
N LEU A 23 30.59 -6.90 12.77
CA LEU A 23 29.61 -5.89 12.41
C LEU A 23 29.65 -5.70 10.87
N PRO A 24 28.48 -5.63 10.20
CA PRO A 24 28.47 -5.26 8.80
C PRO A 24 29.14 -3.89 8.67
N ARG A 25 30.15 -3.78 7.79
CA ARG A 25 30.78 -2.48 7.51
C ARG A 25 29.71 -1.57 6.92
N GLU A 26 29.43 -0.48 7.60
CA GLU A 26 28.52 0.53 7.07
C GLU A 26 29.11 1.11 5.77
N PRO A 27 28.29 1.26 4.72
CA PRO A 27 28.73 1.92 3.51
C PRO A 27 29.13 3.36 3.85
N LYS A 28 30.29 3.80 3.35
CA LYS A 28 30.82 5.16 3.56
C LYS A 28 30.03 6.25 2.81
N TYR A 29 29.00 5.86 2.07
CA TYR A 29 28.19 6.72 1.21
C TYR A 29 26.73 6.58 1.62
N LYS A 30 26.00 7.69 1.61
CA LYS A 30 24.58 7.73 1.97
C LYS A 30 23.68 7.89 0.74
N THR A 31 24.22 8.39 -0.36
CA THR A 31 23.50 8.60 -1.63
C THR A 31 24.19 7.91 -2.81
N GLU A 32 23.42 7.61 -3.86
CA GLU A 32 23.93 7.01 -5.10
C GLU A 32 25.01 7.86 -5.77
N LYS A 33 24.93 9.19 -5.65
CA LYS A 33 25.95 10.11 -6.18
C LYS A 33 27.27 9.96 -5.43
N GLU A 34 27.24 9.93 -4.10
CA GLU A 34 28.42 9.67 -3.28
C GLU A 34 29.00 8.27 -3.52
N PHE A 35 28.14 7.27 -3.76
CA PHE A 35 28.56 5.94 -4.17
C PHE A 35 29.32 5.97 -5.49
N LEU A 36 28.76 6.63 -6.51
CA LEU A 36 29.37 6.76 -7.83
C LEU A 36 30.68 7.55 -7.76
N GLU A 37 30.74 8.60 -6.95
CA GLU A 37 31.99 9.33 -6.70
C GLU A 37 33.02 8.50 -5.95
N HIS A 38 32.61 7.70 -4.97
CA HIS A 38 33.49 6.80 -4.26
C HIS A 38 33.98 5.66 -5.17
N ALA A 39 33.11 5.11 -6.02
CA ALA A 39 33.47 4.12 -7.03
C ALA A 39 34.47 4.72 -8.03
N ARG A 40 34.23 5.94 -8.52
CA ARG A 40 35.17 6.68 -9.38
C ARG A 40 36.51 6.93 -8.69
N LYS A 41 36.51 7.38 -7.42
CA LYS A 41 37.73 7.60 -6.61
C LYS A 41 38.48 6.30 -6.32
N ALA A 42 37.76 5.18 -6.19
CA ALA A 42 38.33 3.84 -6.05
C ALA A 42 38.80 3.24 -7.39
N GLY A 43 38.69 3.98 -8.51
CA GLY A 43 39.06 3.50 -9.84
C GLY A 43 38.08 2.49 -10.45
N LEU A 44 36.92 2.28 -9.83
CA LEU A 44 35.88 1.37 -10.32
C LEU A 44 34.93 2.13 -11.26
N VAL A 45 35.11 1.94 -12.57
CA VAL A 45 34.15 2.41 -13.58
C VAL A 45 33.12 1.31 -13.82
N ILE A 46 31.90 1.52 -13.36
CA ILE A 46 30.78 0.62 -13.64
C ILE A 46 30.31 0.90 -15.07
N PRO A 47 30.42 -0.06 -16.00
CA PRO A 47 29.91 0.14 -17.35
C PRO A 47 28.38 0.26 -17.32
N PRO A 48 27.77 1.05 -18.22
CA PRO A 48 26.32 1.07 -18.35
C PRO A 48 25.84 -0.34 -18.71
N GLU A 49 24.80 -0.79 -18.02
CA GLU A 49 24.25 -2.13 -18.21
C GLU A 49 23.65 -2.24 -19.61
N LYS A 50 24.21 -3.14 -20.42
CA LYS A 50 23.67 -3.47 -21.74
C LYS A 50 22.66 -4.59 -21.57
N LEU A 51 21.41 -4.22 -21.33
CA LEU A 51 20.32 -5.18 -21.26
C LEU A 51 19.97 -5.65 -22.68
N GLU A 52 20.40 -6.86 -23.04
CA GLU A 52 19.95 -7.52 -24.29
C GLU A 52 18.45 -7.79 -24.27
N ARG A 53 17.87 -8.01 -23.08
CA ARG A 53 16.45 -8.24 -22.87
C ARG A 53 15.88 -7.16 -21.95
N PRO A 54 14.86 -6.40 -22.39
CA PRO A 54 14.23 -5.43 -21.52
C PRO A 54 13.47 -6.13 -20.39
N ILE A 55 13.38 -5.46 -19.25
CA ILE A 55 12.56 -5.93 -18.12
C ILE A 55 11.09 -5.78 -18.52
N HIS A 56 10.35 -6.89 -18.49
CA HIS A 56 8.92 -6.90 -18.72
C HIS A 56 8.19 -6.59 -17.43
N LEU A 57 7.43 -5.50 -17.43
CA LEU A 57 6.60 -5.10 -16.30
C LEU A 57 5.16 -5.48 -16.59
N ALA A 58 4.49 -6.10 -15.62
CA ALA A 58 3.08 -6.48 -15.74
C ALA A 58 2.13 -5.39 -15.22
N CYS A 59 2.65 -4.43 -14.44
CA CYS A 59 1.91 -3.29 -13.93
C CYS A 59 2.68 -1.99 -14.14
N THR A 60 1.98 -0.88 -14.02
CA THR A 60 2.59 0.45 -14.01
C THR A 60 3.19 0.76 -12.64
N ALA A 61 3.93 1.87 -12.53
CA ALA A 61 4.51 2.29 -11.25
C ALA A 61 3.55 3.12 -10.38
N GLY A 62 2.37 3.50 -10.90
CA GLY A 62 1.45 4.35 -10.15
C GLY A 62 0.20 4.72 -10.94
N ILE A 63 -0.66 5.54 -10.32
CA ILE A 63 -1.96 5.91 -10.87
C ILE A 63 -1.80 7.01 -11.94
N PHE A 64 -2.46 6.83 -13.10
CA PHE A 64 -2.61 7.87 -14.10
C PHE A 64 -3.77 8.82 -13.73
N ASP A 65 -3.52 10.13 -13.67
CA ASP A 65 -4.52 11.16 -13.37
C ASP A 65 -5.42 10.75 -12.18
N PRO A 66 -4.90 10.75 -10.94
CA PRO A 66 -5.61 10.24 -9.78
C PRO A 66 -6.97 10.94 -9.63
N TYR A 67 -8.00 10.15 -9.38
CA TYR A 67 -9.32 10.68 -9.09
C TYR A 67 -9.25 11.51 -7.80
N VAL A 68 -9.82 12.71 -7.85
CA VAL A 68 -9.94 13.59 -6.68
C VAL A 68 -11.39 13.55 -6.21
N PRO A 69 -11.70 12.85 -5.10
CA PRO A 69 -13.04 12.81 -4.55
C PRO A 69 -13.54 14.20 -4.14
N PRO A 70 -14.78 14.57 -4.48
CA PRO A 70 -15.34 15.85 -4.07
C PRO A 70 -15.48 15.90 -2.54
N GLU A 71 -15.11 17.03 -1.94
CA GLU A 71 -15.36 17.31 -0.53
C GLU A 71 -16.87 17.25 -0.26
N GLY A 72 -17.28 16.40 0.69
CA GLY A 72 -18.69 16.12 0.94
C GLY A 72 -19.24 14.86 0.25
N ASP A 73 -18.42 14.01 -0.38
CA ASP A 73 -18.89 12.67 -0.79
C ASP A 73 -19.25 11.78 0.44
N ALA A 74 -18.80 12.16 1.64
CA ALA A 74 -19.24 11.58 2.92
C ALA A 74 -20.45 12.29 3.57
N ARG A 75 -20.79 13.51 3.14
CA ARG A 75 -21.94 14.29 3.61
C ARG A 75 -22.60 14.92 2.39
N MET A 76 -23.65 14.28 1.88
CA MET A 76 -24.44 14.79 0.75
C MET A 76 -24.62 16.32 0.81
N SER A 77 -23.89 17.00 -0.08
CA SER A 77 -24.07 18.39 -0.53
C SER A 77 -23.93 19.55 0.47
N SER A 78 -22.99 20.45 0.16
CA SER A 78 -23.23 21.90 0.23
C SER A 78 -22.49 22.61 -0.91
N LEU A 79 -23.26 23.20 -1.83
CA LEU A 79 -22.79 23.90 -3.03
C LEU A 79 -21.96 25.14 -2.66
N SER A 80 -20.64 25.03 -2.72
CA SER A 80 -19.66 26.14 -2.71
C SER A 80 -19.44 26.68 -4.13
N LYS A 81 -19.08 27.97 -4.24
CA LYS A 81 -18.77 28.67 -5.51
C LYS A 81 -17.54 28.09 -6.25
N GLU A 82 -16.74 27.25 -5.60
CA GLU A 82 -15.64 26.47 -6.21
C GLU A 82 -16.14 25.32 -7.10
N GLY A 83 -17.44 25.03 -7.11
CA GLY A 83 -18.03 23.93 -7.87
C GLY A 83 -18.05 24.10 -9.40
N LEU A 84 -17.90 25.32 -9.95
CA LEU A 84 -18.00 25.56 -11.40
C LEU A 84 -16.75 25.07 -12.17
N THR A 85 -15.55 25.40 -11.69
CA THR A 85 -14.27 24.89 -12.25
C THR A 85 -14.19 23.37 -12.07
N GLN A 86 -14.59 22.88 -10.90
CA GLN A 86 -14.66 21.46 -10.61
C GLN A 86 -15.65 20.73 -11.53
N ARG A 87 -16.79 21.35 -11.88
CA ARG A 87 -17.77 20.80 -12.84
C ARG A 87 -17.23 20.73 -14.27
N THR A 88 -16.55 21.77 -14.75
CA THR A 88 -15.94 21.75 -16.09
C THR A 88 -14.83 20.70 -16.19
N ASP A 89 -14.00 20.59 -15.16
CA ASP A 89 -12.93 19.58 -15.11
C ASP A 89 -13.51 18.17 -14.98
N ARG A 90 -14.56 17.99 -14.17
CA ARG A 90 -15.29 16.72 -14.10
C ARG A 90 -15.86 16.32 -15.45
N PHE A 91 -16.42 17.26 -16.21
CA PHE A 91 -16.92 16.96 -17.55
C PHE A 91 -15.80 16.50 -18.49
N LYS A 92 -14.67 17.23 -18.56
CA LYS A 92 -13.49 16.83 -19.34
C LYS A 92 -12.98 15.46 -18.92
N LYS A 93 -12.87 15.22 -17.61
CA LYS A 93 -12.42 13.94 -17.04
C LYS A 93 -13.37 12.80 -17.39
N ASN A 94 -14.68 13.04 -17.38
CA ASN A 94 -15.70 12.07 -17.76
C ASN A 94 -15.61 11.72 -19.26
N VAL A 95 -15.41 12.70 -20.14
CA VAL A 95 -15.21 12.45 -21.58
C VAL A 95 -13.98 11.58 -21.79
N ALA A 96 -12.87 11.91 -21.15
CA ALA A 96 -11.65 11.09 -21.19
C ALA A 96 -11.88 9.68 -20.64
N SER A 97 -12.73 9.52 -19.61
CA SER A 97 -13.10 8.20 -19.10
C SER A 97 -13.96 7.40 -20.06
N GLN A 98 -14.90 8.04 -20.76
CA GLN A 98 -15.68 7.36 -21.81
C GLN A 98 -14.79 6.91 -22.97
N LEU A 99 -13.80 7.71 -23.38
CA LEU A 99 -12.82 7.33 -24.40
C LEU A 99 -11.96 6.15 -23.92
N ALA A 100 -11.53 6.17 -22.65
CA ALA A 100 -10.77 5.06 -22.06
C ALA A 100 -11.59 3.76 -22.01
N VAL A 101 -12.88 3.83 -21.65
CA VAL A 101 -13.78 2.66 -21.70
C VAL A 101 -13.92 2.12 -23.12
N ARG A 102 -14.02 2.99 -24.13
CA ARG A 102 -14.05 2.55 -25.54
C ARG A 102 -12.77 1.82 -25.91
N LYS A 103 -11.61 2.36 -25.55
CA LYS A 103 -10.31 1.70 -25.76
C LYS A 103 -10.24 0.35 -25.06
N ILE A 104 -10.66 0.25 -23.79
CA ILE A 104 -10.67 -1.05 -23.08
C ILE A 104 -11.56 -2.05 -23.83
N LYS A 105 -12.72 -1.62 -24.32
CA LYS A 105 -13.64 -2.46 -25.10
C LYS A 105 -13.10 -2.92 -26.45
N GLU A 106 -12.17 -2.19 -27.05
CA GLU A 106 -11.48 -2.61 -28.27
C GLU A 106 -10.58 -3.83 -28.03
N PHE A 107 -9.97 -3.93 -26.84
CA PHE A 107 -9.15 -5.08 -26.46
C PHE A 107 -9.96 -6.19 -25.76
N ASP A 108 -11.01 -5.83 -25.03
CA ASP A 108 -11.91 -6.75 -24.33
C ASP A 108 -13.38 -6.42 -24.63
N PRO A 109 -14.01 -7.08 -25.63
CA PRO A 109 -15.38 -6.80 -26.02
C PRO A 109 -16.41 -7.17 -24.94
N ASN A 110 -16.05 -8.04 -23.98
CA ASN A 110 -16.94 -8.49 -22.92
C ASN A 110 -16.99 -7.51 -21.74
N PHE A 111 -16.11 -6.50 -21.72
CA PHE A 111 -16.01 -5.57 -20.61
C PHE A 111 -17.27 -4.69 -20.45
N LYS A 112 -17.94 -4.83 -19.30
CA LYS A 112 -19.07 -3.99 -18.89
C LYS A 112 -18.77 -3.32 -17.57
N THR A 113 -18.97 -2.00 -17.52
CA THR A 113 -18.68 -1.20 -16.32
C THR A 113 -19.59 -1.48 -15.13
N LYS A 114 -20.82 -2.00 -15.36
CA LYS A 114 -21.74 -2.37 -14.27
C LYS A 114 -21.28 -3.66 -13.61
N ASP A 115 -21.09 -4.70 -14.41
CA ASP A 115 -20.64 -6.03 -13.97
C ASP A 115 -19.26 -5.94 -13.30
N PHE A 116 -18.36 -5.10 -13.83
CA PHE A 116 -17.04 -4.87 -13.25
C PHE A 116 -17.08 -4.32 -11.83
N ALA A 117 -18.12 -3.56 -11.43
CA ALA A 117 -18.21 -3.03 -10.07
C ALA A 117 -18.39 -4.16 -9.04
N GLU A 118 -19.11 -5.23 -9.42
CA GLU A 118 -19.30 -6.42 -8.59
C GLU A 118 -18.02 -7.26 -8.58
N GLU A 119 -17.40 -7.49 -9.76
CA GLU A 119 -16.11 -8.19 -9.86
C GLU A 119 -15.01 -7.51 -9.02
N ALA A 120 -14.95 -6.18 -9.05
CA ALA A 120 -13.99 -5.41 -8.25
C ALA A 120 -14.21 -5.60 -6.74
N LYS A 121 -15.47 -5.69 -6.30
CA LYS A 121 -15.80 -5.97 -4.91
C LYS A 121 -15.35 -7.37 -4.52
N ASP A 122 -15.56 -8.37 -5.38
CA ASP A 122 -15.17 -9.75 -5.11
C ASP A 122 -13.64 -9.89 -5.02
N ILE A 123 -12.90 -9.30 -5.97
CA ILE A 123 -11.43 -9.24 -5.92
C ILE A 123 -10.96 -8.58 -4.63
N PHE A 124 -11.60 -7.47 -4.23
CA PHE A 124 -11.26 -6.77 -2.99
C PHE A 124 -11.44 -7.66 -1.77
N ILE A 125 -12.59 -8.34 -1.65
CA ILE A 125 -12.87 -9.23 -0.53
C ILE A 125 -11.88 -10.40 -0.51
N GLU A 126 -11.69 -11.05 -1.66
CA GLU A 126 -10.83 -12.22 -1.79
C GLU A 126 -9.38 -11.90 -1.43
N ALA A 127 -8.86 -10.75 -1.87
CA ALA A 127 -7.50 -10.34 -1.54
C ALA A 127 -7.30 -10.08 -0.04
N HIS A 128 -8.28 -9.49 0.64
CA HIS A 128 -8.20 -9.29 2.10
C HIS A 128 -8.36 -10.62 2.87
N LEU A 129 -9.13 -11.58 2.35
CA LEU A 129 -9.17 -12.94 2.90
C LEU A 129 -7.84 -13.67 2.72
N CYS A 130 -7.16 -13.47 1.59
CA CYS A 130 -5.81 -14.00 1.37
C CYS A 130 -4.81 -13.42 2.36
N LEU A 131 -4.94 -12.14 2.74
CA LEU A 131 -4.11 -11.54 3.79
C LEU A 131 -4.34 -12.17 5.17
N ASN A 132 -5.58 -12.53 5.52
CA ASN A 132 -5.86 -13.23 6.77
C ASN A 132 -5.16 -14.60 6.83
N ASN A 133 -5.16 -15.33 5.72
CA ASN A 133 -4.56 -16.67 5.61
C ASN A 133 -3.07 -16.65 5.26
N SER A 134 -2.50 -15.47 4.97
CA SER A 134 -1.14 -15.30 4.42
C SER A 134 -0.88 -16.10 3.14
N ASP A 135 -1.90 -16.23 2.28
CA ASP A 135 -1.78 -16.87 0.96
C ASP A 135 -1.21 -15.88 -0.05
N HIS A 136 0.12 -15.84 -0.16
CA HIS A 136 0.82 -14.91 -1.04
C HIS A 136 0.70 -15.29 -2.52
N ASP A 137 0.59 -16.59 -2.83
CA ASP A 137 0.52 -17.06 -4.22
C ASP A 137 -0.78 -16.59 -4.87
N ARG A 138 -1.91 -16.75 -4.17
CA ARG A 138 -3.20 -16.24 -4.63
C ARG A 138 -3.22 -14.71 -4.62
N LEU A 139 -2.62 -14.07 -3.62
CA LEU A 139 -2.58 -12.61 -3.55
C LEU A 139 -1.86 -11.97 -4.75
N HIS A 140 -0.78 -12.58 -5.26
CA HIS A 140 -0.09 -12.11 -6.48
C HIS A 140 -0.95 -12.16 -7.75
N THR A 141 -2.00 -13.00 -7.78
CA THR A 141 -2.94 -13.05 -8.90
C THR A 141 -4.01 -11.97 -8.84
N LEU A 142 -4.36 -11.51 -7.63
CA LEU A 142 -5.42 -10.53 -7.35
C LEU A 142 -4.88 -9.09 -7.25
N VAL A 143 -3.61 -8.93 -6.91
CA VAL A 143 -2.96 -7.66 -6.59
C VAL A 143 -1.75 -7.46 -7.49
N THR A 144 -1.48 -6.22 -7.90
CA THR A 144 -0.31 -5.90 -8.71
C THR A 144 0.98 -5.94 -7.88
N GLU A 145 2.10 -6.01 -8.58
CA GLU A 145 3.44 -5.98 -8.01
C GLU A 145 3.73 -4.66 -7.28
N HIS A 146 3.05 -3.58 -7.65
CA HIS A 146 3.09 -2.28 -6.97
C HIS A 146 2.34 -2.30 -5.62
N CYS A 147 1.13 -2.89 -5.58
CA CYS A 147 0.29 -2.87 -4.39
C CYS A 147 0.66 -3.95 -3.36
N PHE A 148 1.21 -5.07 -3.81
CA PHE A 148 1.62 -6.18 -2.96
C PHE A 148 2.54 -5.78 -1.78
N PRO A 149 3.67 -5.06 -1.99
CA PRO A 149 4.54 -4.67 -0.89
C PRO A 149 3.83 -3.78 0.14
N ASP A 150 3.00 -2.84 -0.30
CA ASP A 150 2.25 -1.94 0.58
C ASP A 150 1.28 -2.69 1.50
N MET A 151 0.69 -3.78 1.02
CA MET A 151 -0.21 -4.61 1.82
C MET A 151 0.53 -5.56 2.76
N VAL A 152 1.64 -6.17 2.31
CA VAL A 152 2.26 -7.30 3.02
C VAL A 152 3.37 -6.87 3.98
N TRP A 153 4.13 -5.82 3.66
CA TRP A 153 5.38 -5.51 4.36
C TRP A 153 5.19 -5.26 5.86
N ASP A 154 4.20 -4.44 6.21
CA ASP A 154 3.91 -4.10 7.61
C ASP A 154 3.22 -5.25 8.38
N LEU A 155 2.64 -6.22 7.66
CA LEU A 155 1.86 -7.33 8.20
C LEU A 155 2.69 -8.61 8.36
N LYS A 156 3.91 -8.67 7.81
CA LYS A 156 4.77 -9.88 7.77
C LYS A 156 4.94 -10.62 9.09
N TYR A 157 4.94 -9.91 10.22
CA TYR A 157 5.09 -10.50 11.56
C TYR A 157 3.88 -10.23 12.45
N LYS A 158 2.70 -10.05 11.86
CA LYS A 158 1.44 -9.75 12.54
C LYS A 158 0.37 -10.69 12.03
N THR A 159 -0.65 -10.93 12.85
CA THR A 159 -1.84 -11.67 12.43
C THR A 159 -2.97 -10.69 12.19
N VAL A 160 -3.61 -10.81 11.04
CA VAL A 160 -4.71 -9.93 10.62
C VAL A 160 -6.00 -10.73 10.65
N ARG A 161 -7.03 -10.14 11.24
CA ARG A 161 -8.41 -10.62 11.20
C ARG A 161 -9.24 -9.52 10.58
N TRP A 162 -9.47 -9.64 9.28
CA TRP A 162 -10.38 -8.78 8.54
C TRP A 162 -11.64 -9.55 8.17
N SER A 163 -12.80 -8.91 8.28
CA SER A 163 -14.05 -9.49 7.77
C SER A 163 -14.88 -8.45 7.02
N PHE A 164 -15.56 -8.94 5.98
CA PHE A 164 -16.56 -8.19 5.24
C PHE A 164 -17.93 -8.44 5.86
N VAL A 165 -18.58 -7.39 6.36
CA VAL A 165 -19.90 -7.51 7.00
C VAL A 165 -21.00 -7.25 5.98
N GLU A 166 -21.07 -6.03 5.46
CA GLU A 166 -22.09 -5.64 4.49
C GLU A 166 -21.61 -4.49 3.59
N SER A 167 -22.30 -4.32 2.45
CA SER A 167 -22.11 -3.18 1.56
C SER A 167 -23.20 -2.16 1.85
N LEU A 168 -22.83 -0.97 2.32
CA LEU A 168 -23.80 0.10 2.60
C LEU A 168 -24.34 0.70 1.31
N GLU A 169 -23.43 0.95 0.37
CA GLU A 169 -23.77 1.35 -0.99
C GLU A 169 -23.21 0.32 -1.97
N PRO A 170 -23.84 0.15 -3.15
CA PRO A 170 -23.26 -0.67 -4.21
C PRO A 170 -21.94 -0.06 -4.69
N ALA A 171 -21.01 -0.91 -5.10
CA ALA A 171 -19.76 -0.49 -5.72
C ALA A 171 -20.05 0.35 -6.99
N GLN A 172 -19.33 1.45 -7.15
CA GLN A 172 -19.53 2.36 -8.28
C GLN A 172 -18.21 2.64 -8.99
N VAL A 173 -18.18 2.42 -10.31
CA VAL A 173 -17.05 2.85 -11.14
C VAL A 173 -17.12 4.37 -11.31
N VAL A 174 -16.11 5.08 -10.78
CA VAL A 174 -16.09 6.55 -10.78
C VAL A 174 -15.20 7.09 -11.88
N HIS A 175 -14.05 6.45 -12.08
CA HIS A 175 -13.02 6.97 -12.97
C HIS A 175 -12.39 5.85 -13.78
N VAL A 176 -12.20 6.09 -15.07
CA VAL A 176 -11.50 5.14 -15.96
C VAL A 176 -10.44 5.90 -16.74
N ARG A 177 -9.25 5.31 -16.81
CA ARG A 177 -8.10 5.82 -17.56
C ARG A 177 -7.45 4.68 -18.33
N SER A 178 -6.93 5.00 -19.50
CA SER A 178 -6.16 4.08 -20.32
C SER A 178 -4.93 4.84 -20.80
N SER A 179 -3.74 4.33 -20.50
CA SER A 179 -2.49 4.96 -20.93
C SER A 179 -1.55 3.93 -21.53
N GLY A 180 -0.85 4.33 -22.58
CA GLY A 180 0.21 3.55 -23.19
C GLY A 180 1.55 3.98 -22.62
N LEU A 181 2.41 3.02 -22.27
CA LEU A 181 3.79 3.34 -21.97
C LEU A 181 4.51 3.62 -23.30
N VAL A 182 4.93 4.88 -23.50
CA VAL A 182 5.52 5.39 -24.76
C VAL A 182 6.65 4.50 -25.28
N ASN A 183 7.39 3.85 -24.37
CA ASN A 183 8.59 3.10 -24.71
C ASN A 183 8.36 1.61 -25.02
N GLN A 184 7.17 1.03 -24.74
CA GLN A 184 6.99 -0.43 -24.79
C GLN A 184 5.75 -0.93 -25.55
N SER A 185 4.99 -0.08 -26.26
CA SER A 185 3.71 -0.46 -26.91
C SER A 185 2.67 -1.11 -25.98
N ASN A 186 2.94 -1.16 -24.68
CA ASN A 186 2.10 -1.75 -23.65
C ASN A 186 1.02 -0.74 -23.26
N LEU A 187 -0.24 -1.17 -23.29
CA LEU A 187 -1.40 -0.38 -22.93
C LEU A 187 -1.99 -0.89 -21.61
N TYR A 188 -2.13 -0.01 -20.63
CA TYR A 188 -2.69 -0.32 -19.32
C TYR A 188 -4.01 0.42 -19.13
N GLY A 189 -5.02 -0.32 -18.65
CA GLY A 189 -6.30 0.23 -18.23
C GLY A 189 -6.36 0.31 -16.71
N GLN A 190 -6.67 1.49 -16.18
CA GLN A 190 -6.90 1.72 -14.76
C GLN A 190 -8.37 2.12 -14.52
N VAL A 191 -8.99 1.49 -13.53
CA VAL A 191 -10.38 1.73 -13.15
C VAL A 191 -10.44 2.01 -11.66
N THR A 192 -10.97 3.17 -11.29
CA THR A 192 -11.21 3.56 -9.90
C THR A 192 -12.66 3.25 -9.53
N VAL A 193 -12.82 2.47 -8.47
CA VAL A 193 -14.10 2.05 -7.91
C VAL A 193 -14.25 2.64 -6.51
N ARG A 194 -15.40 3.30 -6.27
CA ARG A 194 -15.83 3.77 -4.96
C ARG A 194 -16.51 2.61 -4.24
N LEU A 195 -15.98 2.27 -3.07
CA LEU A 195 -16.51 1.25 -2.17
C LEU A 195 -16.92 1.91 -0.87
N HIS A 196 -18.17 1.74 -0.47
CA HIS A 196 -18.70 2.17 0.82
C HIS A 196 -19.26 0.95 1.55
N THR A 197 -18.47 0.43 2.49
CA THR A 197 -18.67 -0.90 3.07
C THR A 197 -18.50 -0.87 4.58
N ARG A 198 -19.12 -1.84 5.25
CA ARG A 198 -18.92 -2.13 6.66
C ARG A 198 -17.95 -3.28 6.82
N GLN A 199 -16.87 -3.02 7.54
CA GLN A 199 -15.78 -3.96 7.71
C GLN A 199 -15.39 -4.06 9.19
N THR A 200 -14.87 -5.22 9.59
CA THR A 200 -14.18 -5.36 10.88
C THR A 200 -12.70 -5.61 10.62
N LEU A 201 -11.86 -5.07 11.49
CA LEU A 201 -10.41 -5.22 11.39
C LEU A 201 -9.82 -5.30 12.79
N ALA A 202 -9.13 -6.40 13.07
CA ALA A 202 -8.29 -6.57 14.24
C ALA A 202 -6.89 -7.01 13.81
N ILE A 203 -5.87 -6.31 14.30
CA ILE A 203 -4.47 -6.64 14.04
C ILE A 203 -3.83 -7.05 15.35
N TYR A 204 -3.23 -8.23 15.35
CA TYR A 204 -2.52 -8.82 16.48
C TYR A 204 -1.01 -8.76 16.24
N ASP A 205 -0.27 -8.49 17.30
CA ASP A 205 1.19 -8.53 17.33
C ASP A 205 1.70 -9.96 17.12
N ARG A 206 3.01 -10.13 16.95
CA ARG A 206 3.67 -11.45 16.88
C ARG A 206 3.43 -12.34 18.10
N PHE A 207 3.02 -11.73 19.21
CA PHE A 207 2.70 -12.40 20.48
C PHE A 207 1.19 -12.63 20.67
N GLY A 208 0.37 -12.36 19.66
CA GLY A 208 -1.09 -12.53 19.73
C GLY A 208 -1.83 -11.46 20.53
N ARG A 209 -1.18 -10.36 20.92
CA ARG A 209 -1.82 -9.23 21.62
C ARG A 209 -2.47 -8.28 20.62
N LEU A 210 -3.67 -7.80 20.94
CA LEU A 210 -4.37 -6.82 20.11
C LEU A 210 -3.55 -5.51 20.01
N MET A 211 -3.26 -5.08 18.79
CA MET A 211 -2.53 -3.83 18.51
C MET A 211 -3.44 -2.72 17.99
N TYR A 212 -4.41 -3.10 17.15
CA TYR A 212 -5.25 -2.15 16.43
C TYR A 212 -6.63 -2.74 16.16
N GLY A 213 -7.65 -1.90 16.25
CA GLY A 213 -9.02 -2.24 15.90
C GLY A 213 -9.70 -3.16 16.90
N GLN A 214 -10.87 -3.66 16.50
CA GLN A 214 -11.73 -4.58 17.25
C GLN A 214 -12.39 -5.52 16.24
N GLU A 215 -12.53 -6.79 16.62
CA GLU A 215 -13.09 -7.81 15.74
C GLU A 215 -14.63 -7.75 15.68
N ASP A 216 -15.26 -7.39 16.80
CA ASP A 216 -16.72 -7.41 16.95
C ASP A 216 -17.42 -6.14 16.46
N VAL A 217 -16.71 -5.01 16.39
CA VAL A 217 -17.31 -3.70 16.09
C VAL A 217 -17.08 -3.36 14.61
N PRO A 218 -18.11 -3.50 13.76
CA PRO A 218 -18.01 -3.08 12.36
C PRO A 218 -17.88 -1.56 12.26
N LYS A 219 -17.12 -1.11 11.28
CA LYS A 219 -16.93 0.30 10.97
C LYS A 219 -17.24 0.58 9.52
N ASP A 220 -17.82 1.74 9.31
CA ASP A 220 -18.15 2.27 7.99
C ASP A 220 -16.86 2.82 7.36
N VAL A 221 -16.55 2.33 6.17
CA VAL A 221 -15.30 2.59 5.47
C VAL A 221 -15.63 2.98 4.03
N LEU A 222 -15.21 4.19 3.65
CA LEU A 222 -15.36 4.75 2.31
C LEU A 222 -13.99 4.86 1.65
N GLU A 223 -13.79 4.13 0.56
CA GLU A 223 -12.49 3.97 -0.08
C GLU A 223 -12.62 3.99 -1.61
N TYR A 224 -11.60 4.54 -2.27
CA TYR A 224 -11.50 4.53 -3.72
C TYR A 224 -10.35 3.61 -4.12
N VAL A 225 -10.71 2.42 -4.59
CA VAL A 225 -9.74 1.38 -4.97
C VAL A 225 -9.51 1.47 -6.47
N VAL A 226 -8.23 1.49 -6.86
CA VAL A 226 -7.81 1.50 -8.26
C VAL A 226 -7.40 0.09 -8.65
N PHE A 227 -8.05 -0.40 -9.70
CA PHE A 227 -7.71 -1.66 -10.36
C PHE A 227 -6.95 -1.36 -11.64
N GLU A 228 -6.03 -2.23 -12.00
CA GLU A 228 -5.25 -2.14 -13.23
C GLU A 228 -5.28 -3.47 -13.98
N ARG A 229 -5.31 -3.38 -15.30
CA ARG A 229 -5.14 -4.50 -16.21
C ARG A 229 -4.21 -4.12 -17.35
N HIS A 230 -3.29 -5.02 -17.68
CA HIS A 230 -2.49 -4.92 -18.90
C HIS A 230 -3.34 -5.40 -20.09
N LEU A 231 -3.75 -4.48 -20.97
CA LEU A 231 -4.72 -4.74 -22.04
C LEU A 231 -4.12 -5.50 -23.23
N VAL A 232 -2.83 -5.37 -23.47
CA VAL A 232 -2.13 -6.04 -24.59
C VAL A 232 -1.88 -7.52 -24.27
N ASN A 233 -1.76 -7.86 -22.98
CA ASN A 233 -1.57 -9.25 -22.57
C ASN A 233 -2.90 -10.02 -22.62
N PRO A 234 -3.02 -11.11 -23.41
CA PRO A 234 -4.25 -11.91 -23.48
C PRO A 234 -4.61 -12.57 -22.14
N TYR A 235 -3.62 -12.83 -21.28
CA TYR A 235 -3.81 -13.38 -19.93
C TYR A 235 -3.94 -12.31 -18.85
N GLY A 236 -4.01 -11.04 -19.21
CA GLY A 236 -4.13 -9.94 -18.26
C GLY A 236 -5.47 -10.04 -17.52
N SER A 237 -5.43 -10.13 -16.19
CA SER A 237 -6.58 -10.01 -15.30
C SER A 237 -6.66 -8.60 -14.69
N TRP A 238 -7.83 -8.26 -14.15
CA TRP A 238 -7.97 -7.08 -13.31
C TRP A 238 -7.37 -7.35 -11.94
N ARG A 239 -6.45 -6.49 -11.51
CA ARG A 239 -5.74 -6.61 -10.23
C ARG A 239 -5.79 -5.30 -9.46
N MET A 240 -5.87 -5.36 -8.13
CA MET A 240 -5.78 -4.16 -7.29
C MET A 240 -4.40 -3.53 -7.42
N HIS A 241 -4.36 -2.21 -7.66
CA HIS A 241 -3.14 -1.48 -7.97
C HIS A 241 -2.77 -0.41 -6.94
N ALA A 242 -3.76 0.33 -6.46
CA ALA A 242 -3.53 1.37 -5.47
C ALA A 242 -4.84 1.75 -4.77
N LYS A 243 -4.71 2.50 -3.68
CA LYS A 243 -5.82 3.06 -2.93
C LYS A 243 -5.69 4.58 -2.86
N ILE A 244 -6.73 5.28 -3.24
CA ILE A 244 -6.80 6.74 -3.14
C ILE A 244 -7.43 7.10 -1.79
N VAL A 245 -6.68 7.84 -0.98
CA VAL A 245 -7.14 8.39 0.29
C VAL A 245 -7.40 9.89 0.09
N PRO A 246 -8.65 10.35 0.16
CA PRO A 246 -8.91 11.78 0.05
C PRO A 246 -8.34 12.54 1.26
N PRO A 247 -7.85 13.78 1.08
CA PRO A 247 -7.25 14.56 2.16
C PRO A 247 -8.28 14.93 3.24
N TRP A 248 -9.56 15.03 2.87
CA TRP A 248 -10.67 15.31 3.77
C TRP A 248 -11.21 14.07 4.49
N ALA A 249 -10.67 12.87 4.24
CA ALA A 249 -11.09 11.66 4.94
C ALA A 249 -10.90 11.82 6.45
N PRO A 250 -11.83 11.30 7.28
CA PRO A 250 -11.62 11.31 8.72
C PRO A 250 -10.34 10.53 9.08
N PRO A 251 -9.62 10.95 10.13
CA PRO A 251 -8.44 10.22 10.57
C PRO A 251 -8.81 8.79 10.97
N LYS A 252 -7.87 7.88 10.77
CA LYS A 252 -8.02 6.48 11.21
C LYS A 252 -8.15 6.40 12.72
N GLN A 253 -8.66 5.27 13.22
CA GLN A 253 -8.74 5.03 14.66
C GLN A 253 -7.33 5.17 15.29
N PRO A 254 -7.22 5.78 16.49
CA PRO A 254 -5.94 5.79 17.19
C PRO A 254 -5.52 4.37 17.57
N ILE A 255 -4.21 4.15 17.62
CA ILE A 255 -3.64 2.91 18.15
C ILE A 255 -3.83 2.83 19.67
N LEU A 256 -3.84 1.61 20.22
CA LEU A 256 -4.06 1.40 21.66
C LEU A 256 -2.87 1.85 22.53
N LYS A 257 -1.66 1.85 21.98
CA LYS A 257 -0.42 2.20 22.70
C LYS A 257 -0.08 3.69 22.59
N THR A 258 0.64 4.21 23.56
CA THR A 258 1.25 5.53 23.49
C THR A 258 2.55 5.48 22.66
N LEU A 259 2.87 6.59 22.00
CA LEU A 259 4.12 6.77 21.25
C LEU A 259 4.86 7.98 21.82
N MET A 260 6.19 7.86 21.88
CA MET A 260 7.09 8.98 22.15
C MET A 260 7.83 9.30 20.86
N ILE A 261 7.74 10.55 20.41
CA ILE A 261 8.52 11.04 19.27
C ILE A 261 9.80 11.64 19.86
N PRO A 262 11.00 11.09 19.57
CA PRO A 262 12.23 11.64 20.10
C PRO A 262 12.45 13.05 19.55
N GLY A 263 12.96 13.94 20.41
CA GLY A 263 13.39 15.28 19.99
C GLY A 263 14.58 15.23 19.03
N PRO A 264 14.94 16.38 18.43
CA PRO A 264 16.10 16.48 17.56
C PRO A 264 17.37 16.03 18.30
N GLN A 265 18.19 15.21 17.63
CA GLN A 265 19.49 14.81 18.14
C GLN A 265 20.50 15.91 17.82
N LEU A 266 20.82 16.74 18.80
CA LEU A 266 21.76 17.84 18.65
C LEU A 266 23.20 17.35 18.77
N ASN A 267 24.08 17.90 17.94
CA ASN A 267 25.51 17.72 18.17
C ASN A 267 25.95 18.45 19.45
N PRO A 268 27.05 18.05 20.10
CA PRO A 268 27.50 18.67 21.36
C PRO A 268 27.73 20.19 21.33
N TRP A 269 27.90 20.76 20.14
CA TRP A 269 28.14 22.19 19.91
C TRP A 269 26.93 22.92 19.32
N GLU A 270 25.79 22.25 19.17
CA GLU A 270 24.54 22.82 18.67
C GLU A 270 23.59 23.08 19.83
N GLU A 271 23.06 24.30 19.90
CA GLU A 271 22.02 24.65 20.86
C GLU A 271 20.63 24.29 20.30
N TYR A 272 19.68 23.99 21.19
CA TYR A 272 18.31 23.70 20.78
C TYR A 272 17.61 24.99 20.36
N GLU A 273 17.21 25.06 19.10
CA GLU A 273 16.33 26.13 18.63
C GLU A 273 14.87 25.70 18.72
N GLU A 274 14.09 26.43 19.53
CA GLU A 274 12.65 26.27 19.59
C GLU A 274 12.02 26.75 18.27
N ILE A 275 11.68 25.80 17.40
CA ILE A 275 10.78 26.09 16.28
C ILE A 275 9.39 26.34 16.88
N LYS A 276 8.98 27.61 16.93
CA LYS A 276 7.58 28.00 17.22
C LYS A 276 6.68 27.57 16.07
N GLY A 277 6.41 26.27 15.96
CA GLY A 277 5.43 25.74 15.02
C GLY A 277 4.02 26.06 15.51
N GLU A 278 3.21 26.66 14.65
CA GLU A 278 1.76 26.77 14.85
C GLU A 278 1.20 25.39 15.17
N ALA A 279 0.82 25.18 16.43
CA ALA A 279 0.04 24.02 16.81
C ALA A 279 -1.25 24.06 15.99
N HIS A 280 -1.37 23.15 15.02
CA HIS A 280 -2.62 22.90 14.32
C HIS A 280 -3.67 22.60 15.39
N LYS A 281 -4.51 23.59 15.68
CA LYS A 281 -5.67 23.40 16.56
C LYS A 281 -6.47 22.25 15.95
N PRO A 282 -6.86 21.23 16.73
CA PRO A 282 -7.84 20.29 16.24
C PRO A 282 -9.07 21.11 15.86
N GLN A 283 -9.45 21.11 14.59
CA GLN A 283 -10.72 21.67 14.15
C GLN A 283 -11.80 20.84 14.84
N LEU A 284 -12.35 21.39 15.93
CA LEU A 284 -13.57 20.93 16.56
C LEU A 284 -14.67 21.01 15.49
N ALA A 285 -15.18 19.84 15.12
CA ALA A 285 -16.43 19.70 14.38
C ALA A 285 -17.62 20.04 15.28
#